data_AF-A0A8H7IZA6-F1
#
_entry.id   AF-A0A8H7IZA6-F1
#
_cell.length_a   1.000
_cell.length_b   1.000
_cell.length_c   1.000
_cell.angle_alpha   90.00
_cell.angle_beta   90.00
_cell.angle_gamma   90.00
#
_symmetry.space_group_name_H-M   'P 1'
#
loop_
_entity.id
_entity.type
_entity.pdbx_description
1 polymer ?
#
loop_
_entity_poly.entity_id
_entity_poly.type
_entity_poly.pdbx_seq_one_letter_code
_entity_poly.pdbx_strand_id
1 'polypeptide(L)'
;MPSPAPPRRHHSFTSPTPAPTTPPSHPASRALRPPQPSKWLADTKARYSLSLHKDPAIIKWNNMTVNRHKYFRWTKRTALINIAYVIVVPATLGYFGYITDGKWDMRGKRRGDTISEF
;
A
#
# COMPACT_ATOMS: atom_id res chain seq x y z
N MET A 1 -68.44 8.41 -51.22
CA MET A 1 -67.16 8.19 -50.52
C MET A 1 -66.57 9.56 -50.19
N PRO A 2 -66.46 9.98 -48.92
CA PRO A 2 -65.92 11.29 -48.59
C PRO A 2 -64.38 11.29 -48.63
N SER A 3 -63.82 12.32 -49.27
CA SER A 3 -62.39 12.57 -49.45
C SER A 3 -61.72 12.98 -48.13
N PRO A 4 -60.49 12.52 -47.80
CA PRO A 4 -59.79 12.93 -46.59
C PRO A 4 -59.23 14.36 -46.71
N ALA A 5 -59.47 15.18 -45.68
CA ALA A 5 -58.95 16.53 -45.55
C ALA A 5 -57.41 16.56 -45.40
N PRO A 6 -56.70 17.58 -45.91
CA PRO A 6 -55.24 17.67 -45.79
C PRO A 6 -54.79 18.05 -44.37
N PRO A 7 -53.62 17.56 -43.91
CA PRO A 7 -53.10 17.84 -42.57
C PRO A 7 -52.68 19.30 -42.40
N ARG A 8 -53.11 19.88 -41.26
CA ARG A 8 -52.85 21.24 -40.79
C ARG A 8 -51.33 21.46 -40.57
N ARG A 9 -50.71 22.36 -41.35
CA ARG A 9 -49.32 22.79 -41.17
C ARG A 9 -49.15 23.51 -39.83
N HIS A 10 -48.38 22.92 -38.93
CA HIS A 10 -47.82 23.63 -37.79
C HIS A 10 -46.58 24.38 -38.26
N HIS A 11 -46.65 25.71 -38.31
CA HIS A 11 -45.47 26.55 -38.50
C HIS A 11 -44.67 26.54 -37.19
N SER A 12 -43.58 25.76 -37.16
CA SER A 12 -42.57 25.84 -36.12
C SER A 12 -41.84 27.18 -36.25
N PHE A 13 -42.18 28.11 -35.37
CA PHE A 13 -41.41 29.32 -35.11
C PHE A 13 -39.99 28.91 -34.70
N THR A 14 -39.05 28.98 -35.64
CA THR A 14 -37.63 28.84 -35.38
C THR A 14 -37.14 30.19 -34.88
N SER A 15 -36.79 30.27 -33.60
CA SER A 15 -36.07 31.41 -33.05
C SER A 15 -34.70 31.54 -33.73
N PRO A 16 -34.25 32.75 -34.11
CA PRO A 16 -32.90 32.93 -34.60
C PRO A 16 -31.92 32.72 -33.45
N THR A 17 -31.04 31.73 -33.60
CA THR A 17 -29.83 31.54 -32.77
C THR A 17 -29.05 32.86 -32.69
N PRO A 18 -28.72 33.39 -31.52
CA PRO A 18 -27.79 34.52 -31.44
C PRO A 18 -26.41 34.04 -31.91
N ALA A 19 -25.85 34.75 -32.90
CA ALA A 19 -24.52 34.51 -33.43
C ALA A 19 -23.46 34.49 -32.31
N PRO A 20 -22.38 33.71 -32.44
CA PRO A 20 -21.27 33.77 -31.50
C PRO A 20 -20.61 35.15 -31.61
N THR A 21 -20.84 36.00 -30.62
CA THR A 21 -20.12 37.26 -30.44
C THR A 21 -18.63 36.93 -30.37
N THR A 22 -17.92 37.20 -31.46
CA THR A 22 -16.47 37.05 -31.50
C THR A 22 -15.89 38.15 -30.60
N PRO A 23 -15.15 37.83 -29.53
CA PRO A 23 -14.53 38.87 -28.72
C PRO A 23 -13.49 39.62 -29.57
N PRO A 24 -13.34 40.94 -29.36
CA PRO A 24 -12.40 41.76 -30.12
C PRO A 24 -10.98 41.20 -29.98
N SER A 25 -10.30 41.03 -31.12
CA SER A 25 -8.90 40.66 -31.22
C SER A 25 -8.01 41.70 -30.53
N HIS A 26 -7.70 41.48 -29.25
CA HIS A 26 -6.61 42.16 -28.58
C HIS A 26 -5.27 41.59 -29.05
N PRO A 27 -4.35 42.39 -29.62
CA PRO A 27 -3.00 41.95 -29.92
C PRO A 27 -2.11 42.15 -28.67
N ALA A 28 -2.36 41.42 -27.57
CA ALA A 28 -1.57 41.61 -26.35
C ALA A 28 -1.66 40.42 -25.38
N SER A 29 -1.10 39.27 -25.75
CA SER A 29 -0.69 38.23 -24.78
C SER A 29 0.24 37.19 -25.40
N ARG A 30 1.18 37.65 -26.24
CA ARG A 30 2.35 36.87 -26.67
C ARG A 30 3.51 36.98 -25.67
N ALA A 31 3.19 36.92 -24.38
CA ALA A 31 4.13 36.90 -23.25
C ALA A 31 3.36 36.31 -22.06
N LEU A 32 3.73 35.24 -21.37
CA LEU A 32 4.86 34.32 -21.45
C LEU A 32 4.26 32.91 -21.37
N ARG A 33 4.31 32.12 -22.46
CA ARG A 33 4.23 30.67 -22.26
C ARG A 33 5.57 30.29 -21.62
N PRO A 34 5.62 29.67 -20.42
CA PRO A 34 6.89 29.15 -19.92
C PRO A 34 7.49 28.28 -21.02
N PRO A 35 8.82 28.32 -21.25
CA PRO A 35 9.43 27.48 -22.27
C PRO A 35 8.93 26.06 -22.05
N GLN A 36 8.20 25.53 -23.03
CA GLN A 36 7.72 24.15 -22.94
C GLN A 36 8.95 23.29 -22.67
N PRO A 37 8.95 22.46 -21.61
CA PRO A 37 10.08 21.61 -21.35
C PRO A 37 10.34 20.85 -22.64
N SER A 38 11.58 20.92 -23.09
CA SER A 38 11.96 20.28 -24.33
C SER A 38 11.59 18.80 -24.28
N LYS A 39 11.33 18.21 -25.44
CA LYS A 39 10.92 16.81 -25.59
C LYS A 39 11.86 15.87 -24.80
N TRP A 40 13.15 16.22 -24.76
CA TRP A 40 14.19 15.53 -24.02
C TRP A 40 14.11 15.68 -22.49
N LEU A 41 13.57 16.78 -21.95
CA LEU A 41 13.31 16.96 -20.51
C LEU A 41 12.11 16.13 -20.02
N ALA A 42 11.06 16.01 -20.85
CA ALA A 42 9.93 15.12 -20.57
C ALA A 42 10.32 13.64 -20.68
N ASP A 43 11.15 13.29 -21.66
CA ASP A 43 11.70 11.95 -21.88
C ASP A 43 12.69 11.56 -20.76
N THR A 44 13.57 12.47 -20.30
CA THR A 44 14.41 12.19 -19.12
C THR A 44 13.57 11.93 -17.86
N LYS A 45 12.44 12.63 -17.66
CA LYS A 45 11.48 12.33 -16.58
C LYS A 45 10.80 10.98 -16.66
N ALA A 46 10.53 10.50 -17.87
CA ALA A 46 10.08 9.14 -18.11
C ALA A 46 11.21 8.10 -17.94
N ARG A 47 12.48 8.50 -18.09
CA ARG A 47 13.65 7.62 -17.91
C ARG A 47 14.12 7.52 -16.45
N TYR A 48 14.00 8.61 -15.67
CA TYR A 48 14.31 8.60 -14.24
C TYR A 48 13.14 8.18 -13.36
N SER A 49 11.95 7.95 -13.93
CA SER A 49 11.01 7.00 -13.34
C SER A 49 11.61 5.60 -13.49
N LEU A 50 12.64 5.31 -12.70
CA LEU A 50 13.02 3.96 -12.31
C LEU A 50 11.90 3.42 -11.40
N SER A 51 10.66 3.48 -11.90
CA SER A 51 9.50 2.83 -11.35
C SER A 51 9.78 1.35 -11.55
N LEU A 52 10.39 0.76 -10.53
CA LEU A 52 10.62 -0.67 -10.40
C LEU A 52 9.37 -1.38 -10.93
N HIS A 53 9.53 -2.14 -12.01
CA HIS A 53 8.42 -2.82 -12.65
C HIS A 53 7.78 -3.72 -11.60
N LYS A 54 6.55 -3.36 -11.23
CA LYS A 54 5.81 -3.97 -10.14
C LYS A 54 5.31 -5.33 -10.61
N ASP A 55 6.07 -6.38 -10.31
CA ASP A 55 5.62 -7.74 -10.55
C ASP A 55 4.36 -8.02 -9.70
N PRO A 56 3.21 -8.36 -10.32
CA PRO A 56 1.98 -8.66 -9.61
C PRO A 56 2.14 -9.83 -8.62
N ALA A 57 3.02 -10.79 -8.90
CA ALA A 57 3.23 -11.93 -8.00
C ALA A 57 3.91 -11.52 -6.69
N ILE A 58 4.98 -10.71 -6.75
CA ILE A 58 5.65 -10.16 -5.57
C ILE A 58 4.68 -9.29 -4.74
N ILE A 59 3.86 -8.47 -5.40
CA ILE A 59 2.88 -7.63 -4.70
C ILE A 59 1.84 -8.49 -3.98
N LYS A 60 1.33 -9.54 -4.64
CA LYS A 60 0.40 -10.49 -4.02
C LYS A 60 1.02 -11.19 -2.82
N TRP A 61 2.26 -11.68 -2.93
CA TRP A 61 2.97 -12.33 -1.83
C TRP A 61 3.17 -11.38 -0.64
N ASN A 62 3.59 -10.14 -0.90
CA ASN A 62 3.72 -9.12 0.14
C ASN A 62 2.37 -8.87 0.83
N ASN A 63 1.29 -8.72 0.05
CA ASN A 63 -0.05 -8.54 0.59
C ASN A 63 -0.51 -9.74 1.45
N MET A 64 -0.22 -10.98 1.06
CA MET A 64 -0.54 -12.16 1.87
C MET A 64 0.26 -12.22 3.17
N THR A 65 1.54 -11.81 3.12
CA THR A 65 2.43 -11.84 4.28
C THR A 65 2.07 -10.75 5.29
N VAL A 66 1.92 -9.51 4.82
CA VAL A 66 1.55 -8.37 5.67
C VAL A 66 0.16 -8.54 6.26
N ASN A 67 -0.82 -9.00 5.48
CA ASN A 67 -2.20 -9.18 5.96
C ASN A 67 -2.43 -10.49 6.74
N ARG A 68 -1.39 -11.31 7.00
CA ARG A 68 -1.54 -12.59 7.70
C ARG A 68 -2.21 -12.48 9.07
N HIS A 69 -1.92 -11.40 9.80
CA HIS A 69 -2.52 -11.14 11.11
C HIS A 69 -4.04 -10.92 11.05
N LYS A 70 -4.57 -10.40 9.93
CA LYS A 70 -6.02 -10.16 9.75
C LYS A 70 -6.81 -11.46 9.66
N TYR A 71 -6.22 -12.48 9.07
CA TYR A 71 -6.85 -13.79 8.87
C TYR A 71 -6.44 -14.81 9.93
N PHE A 72 -5.76 -14.38 11.00
CA PHE A 72 -5.35 -15.26 12.08
C PHE A 72 -6.57 -15.77 12.86
N ARG A 73 -6.53 -17.05 13.24
CA ARG A 73 -7.60 -17.72 14.00
C ARG A 73 -6.99 -18.48 15.15
N TRP A 74 -7.53 -18.29 16.36
CA TRP A 74 -7.20 -19.09 17.53
C TRP A 74 -7.76 -20.51 17.38
N THR A 75 -6.91 -21.42 16.91
CA THR A 75 -7.20 -22.85 16.82
C THR A 75 -6.43 -23.59 17.91
N LYS A 76 -6.92 -24.76 18.37
CA LYS A 76 -6.27 -25.51 19.46
C LYS A 76 -4.75 -25.67 19.26
N ARG A 77 -4.32 -26.02 18.05
CA ARG A 77 -2.89 -26.15 17.71
C ARG A 77 -2.11 -24.84 17.82
N THR A 78 -2.60 -23.77 17.17
CA THR A 78 -1.89 -22.47 17.16
C THR A 78 -1.87 -21.83 18.55
N ALA A 79 -2.95 -22.02 19.32
CA ALA A 79 -3.05 -21.53 20.68
C ALA A 79 -1.99 -22.15 21.59
N LEU A 80 -1.87 -23.47 21.55
CA LEU A 80 -0.89 -24.21 22.34
C LEU A 80 0.53 -23.82 21.97
N ILE A 81 0.83 -23.70 20.67
CA ILE A 81 2.15 -23.27 20.20
C ILE A 81 2.45 -21.85 20.70
N ASN A 82 1.52 -20.92 20.53
CA ASN A 82 1.73 -19.53 20.94
C ASN A 82 2.00 -19.42 22.45
N ILE A 83 1.19 -20.10 23.28
CA ILE A 83 1.37 -20.14 24.73
C ILE A 83 2.71 -20.79 25.10
N ALA A 84 3.09 -21.89 24.44
CA ALA A 84 4.36 -22.55 24.70
C ALA A 84 5.55 -21.61 24.46
N TYR A 85 5.58 -20.89 23.34
CA TYR A 85 6.71 -20.03 23.00
C TYR A 85 6.72 -18.69 23.74
N VAL A 86 5.55 -18.11 24.04
CA VAL A 86 5.46 -16.80 24.70
C VAL A 86 5.54 -16.92 26.22
N ILE A 87 5.04 -18.01 26.80
CA ILE A 87 4.96 -18.19 28.26
C ILE A 87 5.89 -19.31 28.71
N VAL A 88 5.72 -20.53 28.19
CA VAL A 88 6.40 -21.71 28.74
C VAL A 88 7.91 -21.60 28.56
N VAL A 89 8.40 -21.26 27.37
CA VAL A 89 9.84 -21.19 27.10
C VAL A 89 10.52 -20.09 27.96
N PRO A 90 10.04 -18.82 27.96
CA PRO A 90 10.65 -17.79 28.81
C PRO A 90 10.51 -18.08 30.30
N ALA A 91 9.37 -18.62 30.76
CA ALA A 91 9.20 -18.95 32.17
C ALA A 91 10.13 -20.09 32.60
N THR A 92 10.30 -21.11 31.76
CA THR A 92 11.20 -22.23 32.03
C THR A 92 12.65 -21.76 32.09
N LEU A 93 13.09 -20.98 31.09
CA LEU A 93 14.43 -20.40 31.08
C LEU A 93 14.66 -19.45 32.27
N GLY A 94 13.69 -18.59 32.58
CA GLY A 94 13.76 -17.69 33.73
C GLY A 94 13.83 -18.46 35.04
N TYR A 95 13.00 -19.48 35.22
CA TYR A 95 13.02 -20.34 36.42
C TYR A 95 14.36 -21.05 36.58
N PHE A 96 14.83 -21.74 35.53
CA PHE A 96 16.13 -22.41 35.56
C PHE A 96 17.28 -21.43 35.77
N GLY A 97 17.25 -20.27 35.10
CA GLY A 97 18.19 -19.19 35.33
C GLY A 97 18.22 -18.78 36.80
N TYR A 98 17.07 -18.44 37.39
CA TYR A 98 16.98 -18.04 38.79
C TYR A 98 17.48 -19.10 39.78
N ILE A 99 17.15 -20.38 39.55
CA ILE A 99 17.60 -21.43 40.46
C ILE A 99 19.02 -21.87 40.20
N THR A 100 19.66 -21.54 39.07
CA THR A 100 21.06 -21.89 38.78
C THR A 100 22.00 -20.70 38.91
N ASP A 101 21.46 -19.48 39.02
CA ASP A 101 22.23 -18.28 39.23
C ASP A 101 22.95 -18.33 40.59
N GLY A 102 24.23 -17.98 40.59
CA GLY A 102 25.12 -18.06 41.75
C GLY A 102 25.46 -19.49 42.22
N LYS A 103 24.89 -20.53 41.62
CA LYS A 103 25.06 -21.91 42.08
C LYS A 103 26.33 -22.62 41.59
N TRP A 104 26.96 -22.06 40.56
CA TRP A 104 28.08 -22.68 39.86
C TRP A 104 29.27 -21.73 39.89
N ASP A 105 30.18 -21.91 40.85
CA ASP A 105 31.48 -21.24 40.83
C ASP A 105 32.54 -22.18 40.22
N MET A 106 33.01 -21.80 39.03
CA MET A 106 34.01 -22.54 38.26
C MET A 106 35.42 -21.95 38.44
N ARG A 107 35.59 -20.92 39.27
CA ARG A 107 36.86 -20.22 39.41
C ARG A 107 37.84 -21.04 40.26
N GLY A 108 38.82 -21.66 39.60
CA GLY A 108 39.95 -22.31 40.26
C GLY A 108 39.72 -23.74 40.77
N LYS A 109 38.57 -24.36 40.48
CA LYS A 109 38.28 -25.76 40.88
C LYS A 109 39.12 -26.77 40.11
N ARG A 110 39.64 -27.78 40.81
CA ARG A 110 40.48 -28.87 40.24
C ARG A 110 39.63 -30.11 39.95
N ARG A 111 40.21 -31.10 39.26
CA ARG A 111 39.53 -32.38 39.00
C ARG A 111 39.16 -33.06 40.32
N GLY A 112 37.86 -33.27 40.55
CA GLY A 112 37.32 -33.90 41.74
C GLY A 112 36.62 -32.95 42.73
N ASP A 113 36.73 -31.62 42.55
CA ASP A 113 36.06 -30.65 43.43
C ASP A 113 34.59 -30.45 43.03
N THR A 114 33.72 -30.33 44.04
CA THR A 114 32.28 -30.09 43.87
C THR A 114 32.06 -28.70 43.28
N ILE A 115 31.47 -28.62 42.08
CA ILE A 115 31.22 -27.37 41.34
C ILE A 115 30.07 -26.56 41.95
N SER A 116 29.19 -27.24 42.68
CA SER A 116 27.99 -26.71 43.31
C SER A 116 28.27 -26.36 44.78
N GLU A 117 27.91 -25.15 45.21
CA GLU A 117 28.05 -24.68 46.59
C GLU A 117 26.64 -24.45 47.17
N PHE A 118 26.01 -25.50 47.71
CA PHE A 118 24.69 -25.45 48.36
C PHE A 118 24.74 -26.11 49.73
#